data_AF-A0A9J6FK40-F1
#
_entry.id   AF-A0A9J6FK40-F1
#
_cell.length_a   1.000
_cell.length_b   1.000
_cell.length_c   1.000
_cell.angle_alpha   90.00
_cell.angle_beta   90.00
_cell.angle_gamma   90.00
#
_symmetry.space_group_name_H-M   'P 1'
#
loop_
_entity.id
_entity.type
_entity.pdbx_description
1 polymer ?
#
loop_
_entity_poly.entity_id
_entity_poly.type
_entity_poly.pdbx_seq_one_letter_code
_entity_poly.pdbx_strand_id
1 'polypeptide(L)'
;MEVTPAGPLCLIFLCFVAVASEAAKCDPKECRPEDNCLCMSRQPPGNLSVEKMPQFVMLTFDDHVNSENMYFYRRLLEPGRRKNRASGCNVAATFFVSAVRTDFSFVHELHSAGNEIALHSITHRYNYTYWKTLDAVGWESELLGGREILRDYALIPEQDMVGARAPFLEAGKGDSLFVMRKHGLLYDSSVTVNYVEEPDKLRVYPYTLDYGLQTLCVIQPCIEGTYKGLWTVPLNGYYRTIQDDTGSLVQSPCAMADSCDPQPLTRADTFAHLR
;
A
#
# COMPACT_ATOMS: atom_id res chain seq x y z
N MET A 1 67.94 -27.29 5.69
CA MET A 1 67.32 -27.57 7.00
C MET A 1 67.17 -26.22 7.67
N GLU A 2 66.00 -25.62 7.86
CA GLU A 2 64.60 -26.00 7.74
C GLU A 2 63.86 -24.73 7.34
N VAL A 3 63.06 -24.80 6.27
CA VAL A 3 62.03 -23.80 5.97
C VAL A 3 60.74 -24.40 6.53
N THR A 4 60.22 -23.81 7.60
CA THR A 4 58.90 -24.16 8.15
C THR A 4 57.82 -23.66 7.19
N PRO A 5 56.90 -24.51 6.70
CA PRO A 5 55.79 -24.04 5.88
C PRO A 5 54.65 -23.55 6.77
N ALA A 6 54.10 -22.39 6.39
CA ALA A 6 52.88 -21.83 6.93
C ALA A 6 51.71 -22.81 6.73
N GLY A 7 50.93 -23.02 7.80
CA GLY A 7 49.69 -23.79 7.74
C GLY A 7 48.63 -23.08 6.89
N PRO A 8 47.68 -23.83 6.28
CA PRO A 8 46.66 -23.25 5.45
C PRO A 8 45.65 -22.46 6.30
N LEU A 9 45.50 -21.17 6.00
CA LEU A 9 44.34 -20.39 6.42
C LEU A 9 43.10 -21.04 5.80
N CYS A 10 42.28 -21.66 6.65
CA CYS A 10 40.96 -22.14 6.28
C CYS A 10 40.07 -20.90 6.04
N LEU A 11 39.82 -20.57 4.77
CA LEU A 11 38.82 -19.58 4.38
C LEU A 11 37.44 -20.11 4.78
N ILE A 12 36.93 -19.61 5.91
CA ILE A 12 35.52 -19.74 6.26
C ILE A 12 34.76 -18.82 5.29
N PHE A 13 34.31 -19.38 4.18
CA PHE A 13 33.26 -18.79 3.37
C PHE A 13 31.99 -18.80 4.22
N LEU A 14 31.72 -17.68 4.91
CA LEU A 14 30.40 -17.37 5.41
C LEU A 14 29.50 -17.17 4.18
N CYS A 15 28.94 -18.26 3.67
CA CYS A 15 27.72 -18.20 2.89
C CYS A 15 26.66 -17.59 3.82
N PHE A 16 26.41 -16.29 3.65
CA PHE A 16 25.13 -15.72 4.03
C PHE A 16 24.08 -16.40 3.16
N VAL A 17 23.55 -17.51 3.64
CA VAL A 17 22.28 -18.04 3.15
C VAL A 17 21.26 -16.97 3.51
N ALA A 18 20.80 -16.21 2.52
CA ALA A 18 19.57 -15.46 2.65
C ALA A 18 18.47 -16.50 2.96
N VAL A 19 18.09 -16.60 4.23
CA VAL A 19 16.89 -17.34 4.60
C VAL A 19 15.75 -16.47 4.12
N ALA A 20 15.32 -16.69 2.88
CA ALA A 20 14.00 -16.25 2.46
C ALA A 20 13.02 -16.91 3.43
N SER A 21 12.31 -16.11 4.22
CA SER A 21 11.05 -16.55 4.80
C SER A 21 10.16 -16.90 3.61
N GLU A 22 10.15 -18.17 3.21
CA GLU A 22 9.27 -18.67 2.16
C GLU A 22 7.85 -18.58 2.74
N ALA A 23 7.15 -17.48 2.43
CA ALA A 23 5.75 -17.34 2.78
C ALA A 23 5.02 -18.60 2.27
N ALA A 24 4.27 -19.26 3.16
CA ALA A 24 3.63 -20.53 2.82
C ALA A 24 2.77 -20.34 1.56
N LYS A 25 2.92 -21.21 0.57
CA LYS A 25 2.09 -21.15 -0.64
C LYS A 25 0.61 -21.26 -0.24
N CYS A 26 -0.19 -20.27 -0.62
CA CYS A 26 -1.62 -20.25 -0.30
C CYS A 26 -2.34 -21.45 -0.89
N ASP A 27 -3.17 -22.11 -0.07
CA ASP A 27 -4.04 -23.20 -0.50
C ASP A 27 -5.49 -22.68 -0.63
N PRO A 28 -6.03 -22.52 -1.85
CA PRO A 28 -7.40 -22.05 -2.06
C PRO A 28 -8.48 -22.98 -1.49
N LYS A 29 -8.16 -24.22 -1.09
CA LYS A 29 -9.10 -25.14 -0.45
C LYS A 29 -9.27 -24.85 1.05
N GLU A 30 -8.24 -24.30 1.68
CA GLU A 30 -8.20 -23.94 3.09
C GLU A 30 -8.49 -22.44 3.29
N CYS A 31 -8.03 -21.60 2.36
CA CYS A 31 -8.27 -20.16 2.35
C CYS A 31 -9.55 -19.84 1.59
N ARG A 32 -10.68 -19.78 2.32
CA ARG A 32 -11.99 -19.60 1.70
C ARG A 32 -12.61 -18.23 2.02
N PRO A 33 -13.34 -17.62 1.07
CA PRO A 33 -14.03 -16.35 1.29
C PRO A 33 -15.00 -16.36 2.48
N GLU A 34 -15.67 -17.49 2.75
CA GLU A 34 -16.54 -17.66 3.91
C GLU A 34 -15.82 -17.49 5.26
N ASP A 35 -14.52 -17.72 5.30
CA ASP A 35 -13.66 -17.57 6.48
C ASP A 35 -12.89 -16.23 6.49
N ASN A 36 -13.30 -15.28 5.64
CA ASN A 36 -12.56 -14.03 5.40
C ASN A 36 -11.11 -14.28 4.98
N CYS A 37 -10.91 -15.25 4.07
CA CYS A 37 -9.61 -15.56 3.49
C CYS A 37 -9.70 -15.56 1.96
N LEU A 38 -8.76 -14.89 1.29
CA LEU A 38 -8.64 -14.94 -0.16
C LEU A 38 -7.17 -14.99 -0.55
N CYS A 39 -6.78 -16.05 -1.26
CA CYS A 39 -5.44 -16.13 -1.85
C CYS A 39 -5.22 -15.03 -2.89
N MET A 40 -3.96 -14.62 -3.08
CA MET A 40 -3.58 -13.72 -4.16
C MET A 40 -4.04 -14.28 -5.51
N SER A 41 -4.70 -13.43 -6.29
CA SER A 41 -5.21 -13.79 -7.61
C SER A 41 -5.09 -12.63 -8.58
N ARG A 42 -4.80 -12.98 -9.84
CA ARG A 42 -4.91 -12.10 -11.01
C ARG A 42 -6.22 -12.27 -11.78
N GLN A 43 -6.98 -13.31 -11.42
CA GLN A 43 -8.32 -13.54 -11.93
C GLN A 43 -9.34 -12.82 -11.06
N PRO A 44 -10.43 -12.28 -11.65
CA PRO A 44 -11.49 -11.64 -10.89
C PRO A 44 -12.00 -12.54 -9.74
N PRO A 45 -12.25 -11.98 -8.55
CA PRO A 45 -12.78 -12.74 -7.42
C PRO A 45 -14.19 -13.26 -7.74
N GLY A 46 -14.60 -14.32 -7.03
CA GLY A 46 -15.94 -14.89 -7.15
C GLY A 46 -16.22 -15.63 -8.47
N ASN A 47 -15.17 -16.06 -9.18
CA ASN A 47 -15.28 -16.78 -10.46
C ASN A 47 -16.03 -15.98 -11.54
N LEU A 48 -15.94 -14.65 -11.48
CA LEU A 48 -16.46 -13.76 -12.50
C LEU A 48 -15.54 -13.77 -13.73
N SER A 49 -16.12 -13.64 -14.92
CA SER A 49 -15.33 -13.33 -16.11
C SER A 49 -14.92 -11.85 -16.07
N VAL A 50 -13.83 -11.51 -16.76
CA VAL A 50 -13.33 -10.13 -16.84
C VAL A 50 -14.40 -9.17 -17.37
N GLU A 51 -15.19 -9.61 -18.34
CA GLU A 51 -16.27 -8.81 -18.95
C GLU A 51 -17.42 -8.53 -17.98
N LYS A 52 -17.61 -9.38 -16.97
CA LYS A 52 -18.66 -9.24 -15.96
C LYS A 52 -18.18 -8.52 -14.71
N MET A 53 -16.86 -8.40 -14.51
CA MET A 53 -16.29 -7.76 -13.32
C MET A 53 -16.41 -6.23 -13.43
N PRO A 54 -17.07 -5.56 -12.47
CA PRO A 54 -17.05 -4.10 -12.42
C PRO A 54 -15.62 -3.59 -12.19
N GLN A 55 -15.19 -2.60 -12.98
CA GLN A 55 -13.92 -1.92 -12.73
C GLN A 55 -14.08 -0.95 -11.55
N PHE A 56 -13.48 -1.31 -10.42
CA PHE A 56 -13.31 -0.38 -9.30
C PHE A 56 -12.10 0.52 -9.53
N VAL A 57 -12.22 1.80 -9.17
CA VAL A 57 -11.11 2.76 -9.16
C VAL A 57 -11.08 3.39 -7.78
N MET A 58 -10.02 3.11 -7.03
CA MET A 58 -9.79 3.68 -5.71
C MET A 58 -8.92 4.92 -5.86
N LEU A 59 -9.54 6.11 -5.79
CA LEU A 59 -8.81 7.37 -5.78
C LEU A 59 -8.36 7.65 -4.35
N THR A 60 -7.05 7.78 -4.15
CA THR A 60 -6.47 8.00 -2.81
C THR A 60 -5.69 9.30 -2.76
N PHE A 61 -5.74 9.95 -1.59
CA PHE A 61 -4.87 11.07 -1.24
C PHE A 61 -4.17 10.74 0.07
N ASP A 62 -2.86 10.88 0.08
CA ASP A 62 -2.04 10.63 1.25
C ASP A 62 -1.69 11.97 1.90
N ASP A 63 -1.23 11.90 3.15
CA ASP A 63 -0.77 13.01 3.98
C ASP A 63 -1.86 13.93 4.56
N HIS A 64 -1.41 15.09 5.02
CA HIS A 64 -2.17 16.02 5.83
C HIS A 64 -3.22 16.76 5.00
N VAL A 65 -4.41 16.92 5.57
CA VAL A 65 -5.50 17.69 4.95
C VAL A 65 -5.52 19.09 5.54
N ASN A 66 -5.39 20.12 4.72
CA ASN A 66 -5.32 21.51 5.18
C ASN A 66 -5.91 22.48 4.13
N SER A 67 -5.76 23.78 4.36
CA SER A 67 -6.30 24.81 3.46
C SER A 67 -5.68 24.80 2.05
N GLU A 68 -4.48 24.27 1.88
CA GLU A 68 -3.77 24.24 0.59
C GLU A 68 -4.43 23.25 -0.38
N ASN A 69 -4.86 22.09 0.14
CA ASN A 69 -5.42 21.01 -0.67
C ASN A 69 -6.96 20.95 -0.63
N MET A 70 -7.61 21.46 0.43
CA MET A 70 -9.07 21.37 0.57
C MET A 70 -9.84 22.07 -0.56
N TYR A 71 -9.33 23.17 -1.11
CA TYR A 71 -9.94 23.81 -2.28
C TYR A 71 -10.01 22.87 -3.49
N PHE A 72 -8.95 22.09 -3.71
CA PHE A 72 -8.91 21.09 -4.77
C PHE A 72 -9.88 19.94 -4.49
N TYR A 73 -9.89 19.41 -3.26
CA TYR A 73 -10.77 18.30 -2.88
C TYR A 73 -12.26 18.65 -3.04
N ARG A 74 -12.69 19.82 -2.55
CA ARG A 74 -14.08 20.29 -2.72
C ARG A 74 -14.49 20.38 -4.19
N ARG A 75 -13.61 20.86 -5.06
CA ARG A 75 -13.89 20.96 -6.51
C ARG A 75 -13.88 19.60 -7.21
N LEU A 76 -13.03 18.68 -6.77
CA LEU A 76 -12.93 17.34 -7.34
C LEU A 76 -14.11 16.45 -6.92
N LEU A 77 -14.51 16.55 -5.65
CA LEU A 77 -15.52 15.70 -5.02
C LEU A 77 -16.85 16.44 -4.81
N GLU A 78 -17.06 17.54 -5.55
CA GLU A 78 -18.29 18.33 -5.53
C GLU A 78 -19.53 17.42 -5.71
N PRO A 79 -20.43 17.34 -4.70
CA PRO A 79 -21.59 16.47 -4.76
C PRO A 79 -22.43 16.72 -6.01
N GLY A 80 -22.85 15.64 -6.68
CA GLY A 80 -23.65 15.70 -7.90
C GLY A 80 -22.86 15.97 -9.18
N ARG A 81 -21.62 16.48 -9.11
CA ARG A 81 -20.79 16.74 -10.29
C ARG A 81 -20.27 15.47 -10.93
N ARG A 82 -19.86 14.50 -10.12
CA ARG A 82 -19.34 13.19 -10.57
C ARG A 82 -20.09 12.09 -9.88
N LYS A 83 -20.78 11.27 -10.67
CA LYS A 83 -21.57 10.15 -10.18
C LYS A 83 -21.13 8.86 -10.84
N ASN A 84 -21.15 7.77 -10.07
CA ASN A 84 -21.04 6.43 -10.65
C ASN A 84 -22.23 6.21 -11.57
N ARG A 85 -21.97 5.83 -12.83
CA ARG A 85 -23.03 5.68 -13.85
C ARG A 85 -24.01 4.56 -13.53
N ALA A 86 -23.56 3.49 -12.87
CA ALA A 86 -24.38 2.34 -12.56
C ALA A 86 -25.22 2.54 -11.29
N SER A 87 -24.62 3.07 -10.21
CA SER A 87 -25.34 3.26 -8.94
C SER A 87 -26.00 4.63 -8.77
N GLY A 88 -25.57 5.65 -9.52
CA GLY A 88 -26.04 7.03 -9.37
C GLY A 88 -25.50 7.75 -8.12
N CYS A 89 -24.68 7.08 -7.31
CA CYS A 89 -24.03 7.64 -6.13
C CYS A 89 -22.93 8.64 -6.52
N ASN A 90 -22.62 9.60 -5.65
CA ASN A 90 -21.45 10.44 -5.81
C ASN A 90 -20.17 9.59 -5.81
N VAL A 91 -19.16 10.02 -6.56
CA VAL A 91 -17.81 9.45 -6.46
C VAL A 91 -17.21 9.89 -5.13
N ALA A 92 -16.60 8.95 -4.41
CA ALA A 92 -15.85 9.18 -3.18
C ALA A 92 -14.37 8.86 -3.40
N ALA A 93 -13.53 9.32 -2.47
CA ALA A 93 -12.11 9.00 -2.38
C ALA A 93 -11.78 8.45 -0.98
N THR A 94 -10.58 7.88 -0.86
CA THR A 94 -10.00 7.46 0.42
C THR A 94 -8.85 8.41 0.77
N PHE A 95 -8.85 8.96 1.97
CA PHE A 95 -7.79 9.83 2.48
C PHE A 95 -6.97 9.08 3.53
N PHE A 96 -5.72 8.77 3.22
CA PHE A 96 -4.75 8.27 4.20
C PHE A 96 -4.13 9.46 4.92
N VAL A 97 -4.70 9.83 6.07
CA VAL A 97 -4.39 11.09 6.74
C VAL A 97 -3.25 10.94 7.74
N SER A 98 -2.24 11.79 7.61
CA SER A 98 -1.23 12.00 8.65
C SER A 98 -1.67 13.13 9.60
N ALA A 99 -1.48 12.95 10.90
CA ALA A 99 -2.08 13.86 11.89
C ALA A 99 -1.38 15.22 11.97
N VAL A 100 -0.05 15.26 11.83
CA VAL A 100 0.72 16.50 11.91
C VAL A 100 0.34 17.45 10.76
N ARG A 101 -0.01 18.70 11.09
CA ARG A 101 -0.44 19.78 10.16
C ARG A 101 -1.80 19.57 9.49
N THR A 102 -2.57 18.58 9.94
CA THR A 102 -3.94 18.40 9.48
C THR A 102 -4.89 19.36 10.19
N ASP A 103 -5.78 19.99 9.42
CA ASP A 103 -6.97 20.67 9.92
C ASP A 103 -8.10 19.64 10.05
N PHE A 104 -8.37 19.22 11.28
CA PHE A 104 -9.34 18.19 11.57
C PHE A 104 -10.79 18.57 11.20
N SER A 105 -11.10 19.86 11.07
CA SER A 105 -12.41 20.30 10.60
C SER A 105 -12.63 19.96 9.12
N PHE A 106 -11.57 20.03 8.30
CA PHE A 106 -11.64 19.61 6.90
C PHE A 106 -11.69 18.10 6.76
N VAL A 107 -11.02 17.35 7.64
CA VAL A 107 -11.13 15.89 7.66
C VAL A 107 -12.56 15.46 8.02
N HIS A 108 -13.17 16.13 9.02
CA HIS A 108 -14.58 15.94 9.36
C HIS A 108 -15.51 16.23 8.18
N GLU A 109 -15.27 17.31 7.44
CA GLU A 109 -16.04 17.66 6.23
C GLU A 109 -15.92 16.57 5.15
N LEU A 110 -14.71 16.07 4.89
CA LEU A 110 -14.48 15.01 3.91
C LEU A 110 -15.21 13.72 4.29
N HIS A 111 -15.12 13.30 5.56
CA HIS A 111 -15.83 12.13 6.08
C HIS A 111 -17.35 12.31 5.98
N SER A 112 -17.87 13.46 6.42
CA SER A 112 -19.30 13.79 6.35
C SER A 112 -19.85 13.84 4.92
N ALA A 113 -18.98 14.13 3.94
CA ALA A 113 -19.30 14.09 2.51
C ALA A 113 -19.29 12.68 1.91
N GLY A 114 -19.01 11.64 2.70
CA GLY A 114 -19.02 10.23 2.31
C GLY A 114 -17.68 9.71 1.78
N ASN A 115 -16.57 10.41 2.06
CA ASN A 115 -15.23 9.90 1.78
C ASN A 115 -14.74 9.00 2.92
N GLU A 116 -13.88 8.05 2.58
CA GLU A 116 -13.23 7.22 3.58
C GLU A 116 -12.04 7.96 4.17
N ILE A 117 -11.87 7.88 5.49
CA ILE A 117 -10.69 8.37 6.21
C ILE A 117 -9.94 7.17 6.79
N ALA A 118 -8.69 7.03 6.41
CA ALA A 118 -7.79 5.95 6.77
C ALA A 118 -6.51 6.52 7.40
N LEU A 119 -5.73 5.65 8.06
CA LEU A 119 -4.60 6.06 8.90
C LEU A 119 -3.30 6.15 8.08
N HIS A 120 -2.53 7.22 8.29
CA HIS A 120 -1.20 7.41 7.68
C HIS A 120 -0.16 7.91 8.66
N SER A 121 -0.14 7.30 9.86
CA SER A 121 0.68 7.70 11.00
C SER A 121 0.32 9.05 11.63
N ILE A 122 0.90 9.36 12.79
CA ILE A 122 0.83 10.69 13.37
C ILE A 122 1.87 11.58 12.70
N THR A 123 3.12 11.13 12.73
CA THR A 123 4.26 12.03 12.56
C THR A 123 4.70 12.20 11.12
N HIS A 124 4.45 11.20 10.27
CA HIS A 124 4.97 11.10 8.91
C HIS A 124 6.44 11.58 8.80
N ARG A 125 7.27 11.17 9.78
CA ARG A 125 8.68 11.54 9.86
C ARG A 125 9.37 11.25 8.54
N TYR A 126 10.00 12.26 7.94
CA TYR A 126 10.80 12.09 6.73
C TYR A 126 12.13 11.38 7.06
N ASN A 127 12.04 10.09 7.35
CA ASN A 127 13.15 9.23 7.73
C ASN A 127 12.78 7.77 7.41
N TYR A 128 13.26 7.28 6.26
CA TYR A 128 13.02 5.91 5.82
C TYR A 128 13.51 4.87 6.84
N THR A 129 14.68 5.08 7.45
CA THR A 129 15.23 4.15 8.44
C THR A 129 14.30 4.02 9.65
N TYR A 130 13.71 5.14 10.10
CA TYR A 130 12.73 5.12 11.19
C TYR A 130 11.59 4.15 10.88
N TRP A 131 10.92 4.28 9.72
CA TRP A 131 9.80 3.41 9.34
C TRP A 131 10.21 1.95 9.09
N LYS A 132 11.40 1.73 8.52
CA LYS A 132 11.96 0.39 8.27
C LYS A 132 12.24 -0.40 9.54
N THR A 133 12.59 0.28 10.63
CA THR A 133 13.02 -0.35 11.89
C THR A 133 12.10 -0.06 13.06
N LEU A 134 10.97 0.61 12.83
CA LEU A 134 9.98 0.89 13.86
C LEU A 134 9.34 -0.42 14.29
N ASP A 135 9.37 -0.71 15.58
CA ASP A 135 8.78 -1.92 16.15
C ASP A 135 7.26 -1.79 16.30
N ALA A 136 6.60 -2.88 16.67
CA ALA A 136 5.16 -2.92 16.88
C ALA A 136 4.65 -1.87 17.90
N VAL A 137 5.42 -1.53 18.94
CA VAL A 137 5.01 -0.51 19.94
C VAL A 137 5.03 0.89 19.32
N GLY A 138 6.05 1.18 18.52
CA GLY A 138 6.14 2.41 17.75
C GLY A 138 5.03 2.52 16.70
N TRP A 139 4.75 1.45 15.95
CA TRP A 139 3.63 1.40 15.00
C TRP A 139 2.28 1.53 15.68
N GLU A 140 2.10 0.95 16.87
CA GLU A 140 0.88 1.10 17.66
C GLU A 140 0.67 2.57 18.04
N SER A 141 1.75 3.25 18.45
CA SER A 141 1.72 4.68 18.76
C SER A 141 1.40 5.54 17.52
N GLU A 142 2.00 5.23 16.37
CA GLU A 142 1.80 5.99 15.13
C GLU A 142 0.42 5.76 14.50
N LEU A 143 -0.08 4.51 14.47
CA LEU A 143 -1.37 4.20 13.84
C LEU A 143 -2.54 4.44 14.78
N LEU A 144 -2.53 3.82 15.97
CA LEU A 144 -3.68 3.89 16.88
C LEU A 144 -3.74 5.25 17.59
N GLY A 145 -2.59 5.84 17.92
CA GLY A 145 -2.58 7.24 18.38
C GLY A 145 -3.10 8.20 17.30
N GLY A 146 -2.80 7.94 16.02
CA GLY A 146 -3.39 8.68 14.90
C GLY A 146 -4.91 8.50 14.81
N ARG A 147 -5.41 7.28 15.03
CA ARG A 147 -6.83 6.96 15.08
C ARG A 147 -7.55 7.67 16.22
N GLU A 148 -6.94 7.72 17.40
CA GLU A 148 -7.47 8.45 18.57
C GLU A 148 -7.52 9.97 18.30
N ILE A 149 -6.48 10.54 17.68
CA ILE A 149 -6.46 11.96 17.29
C ILE A 149 -7.60 12.26 16.30
N LEU A 150 -7.77 11.44 15.26
CA LEU A 150 -8.85 11.64 14.29
C LEU A 150 -10.24 11.47 14.93
N ARG A 151 -10.40 10.52 15.86
CA ARG A 151 -11.63 10.37 16.64
C ARG A 151 -11.95 11.63 17.44
N ASP A 152 -10.99 12.12 18.21
CA ASP A 152 -11.24 13.19 19.18
C ASP A 152 -11.35 14.57 18.52
N TYR A 153 -10.54 14.82 17.49
CA TYR A 153 -10.42 16.15 16.89
C TYR A 153 -11.14 16.28 15.53
N ALA A 154 -11.26 15.20 14.75
CA ALA A 154 -12.06 15.19 13.51
C ALA A 154 -13.45 14.57 13.70
N LEU A 155 -13.77 14.09 14.91
CA LEU A 155 -15.06 13.49 15.27
C LEU A 155 -15.44 12.30 14.38
N ILE A 156 -14.44 11.53 13.94
CA ILE A 156 -14.66 10.34 13.11
C ILE A 156 -14.80 9.12 14.01
N PRO A 157 -15.88 8.34 13.87
CA PRO A 157 -16.01 7.12 14.66
C PRO A 157 -14.88 6.13 14.35
N GLU A 158 -14.30 5.49 15.38
CA GLU A 158 -13.19 4.53 15.18
C GLU A 158 -13.55 3.39 14.24
N GLN A 159 -14.81 2.94 14.26
CA GLN A 159 -15.30 1.88 13.39
C GLN A 159 -15.33 2.25 11.90
N ASP A 160 -15.23 3.54 11.57
CA ASP A 160 -15.15 4.02 10.18
C ASP A 160 -13.69 4.10 9.71
N MET A 161 -12.72 4.10 10.63
CA MET A 161 -11.28 4.19 10.34
C MET A 161 -10.64 2.80 10.32
N VAL A 162 -10.92 2.04 9.26
CA VAL A 162 -10.57 0.62 9.15
C VAL A 162 -9.36 0.34 8.24
N GLY A 163 -8.92 1.33 7.46
CA GLY A 163 -7.77 1.23 6.56
C GLY A 163 -6.52 1.89 7.13
N ALA A 164 -5.34 1.42 6.71
CA ALA A 164 -4.10 2.17 6.91
C ALA A 164 -3.13 2.01 5.73
N ARG A 165 -2.24 2.98 5.60
CA ARG A 165 -1.08 2.96 4.70
C ARG A 165 0.14 3.43 5.49
N ALA A 166 1.21 2.66 5.46
CA ALA A 166 2.51 3.03 6.01
C ALA A 166 3.13 4.21 5.25
N PRO A 167 3.72 5.20 5.94
CA PRO A 167 4.52 6.26 5.33
C PRO A 167 5.62 5.72 4.42
N PHE A 168 5.79 6.34 3.26
CA PHE A 168 6.72 5.90 2.20
C PHE A 168 6.52 4.45 1.74
N LEU A 169 5.36 3.85 2.06
CA LEU A 169 5.04 2.44 1.82
C LEU A 169 5.98 1.46 2.58
N GLU A 170 6.67 1.95 3.62
CA GLU A 170 7.61 1.18 4.43
C GLU A 170 6.90 0.53 5.62
N ALA A 171 6.44 -0.71 5.46
CA ALA A 171 5.62 -1.43 6.44
C ALA A 171 6.38 -1.95 7.69
N GLY A 172 7.65 -1.58 7.87
CA GLY A 172 8.47 -1.97 9.02
C GLY A 172 8.60 -3.49 9.20
N LYS A 173 8.97 -4.22 8.14
CA LYS A 173 9.01 -5.71 8.12
C LYS A 173 7.71 -6.42 8.45
N GLY A 174 6.59 -5.71 8.53
CA GLY A 174 5.29 -6.26 8.92
C GLY A 174 4.86 -5.90 10.34
N ASP A 175 5.67 -5.17 11.13
CA ASP A 175 5.24 -4.66 12.45
C ASP A 175 3.99 -3.78 12.36
N SER A 176 3.87 -2.96 11.30
CA SER A 176 2.63 -2.21 11.01
C SER A 176 1.43 -3.14 10.85
N LEU A 177 1.57 -4.20 10.05
CA LEU A 177 0.51 -5.18 9.77
C LEU A 177 0.13 -5.99 11.00
N PHE A 178 1.11 -6.31 11.85
CA PHE A 178 0.88 -6.93 13.16
C PHE A 178 -0.05 -6.06 14.00
N VAL A 179 0.27 -4.77 14.12
CA VAL A 179 -0.54 -3.79 14.85
C VAL A 179 -1.94 -3.68 14.26
N MET A 180 -2.04 -3.53 12.93
CA MET A 180 -3.34 -3.46 12.24
C MET A 180 -4.20 -4.67 12.56
N ARG A 181 -3.63 -5.88 12.45
CA ARG A 181 -4.34 -7.12 12.76
C ARG A 181 -4.73 -7.22 14.23
N LYS A 182 -3.82 -6.89 15.15
CA LYS A 182 -4.04 -6.93 16.60
C LYS A 182 -5.21 -6.03 17.02
N HIS A 183 -5.36 -4.88 16.37
CA HIS A 183 -6.39 -3.87 16.69
C HIS A 183 -7.61 -3.88 15.77
N GLY A 184 -7.77 -4.93 14.96
CA GLY A 184 -8.97 -5.16 14.16
C GLY A 184 -9.16 -4.19 12.99
N LEU A 185 -8.09 -3.61 12.47
CA LEU A 185 -8.15 -2.90 11.19
C LEU A 185 -8.40 -3.89 10.05
N LEU A 186 -9.13 -3.44 9.03
CA LEU A 186 -9.64 -4.27 7.95
C LEU A 186 -8.58 -4.50 6.88
N TYR A 187 -7.89 -3.44 6.46
CA TYR A 187 -7.00 -3.53 5.30
C TYR A 187 -5.78 -2.61 5.37
N ASP A 188 -4.67 -3.12 4.84
CA ASP A 188 -3.46 -2.40 4.46
C ASP A 188 -3.52 -1.93 2.99
N SER A 189 -2.88 -0.82 2.66
CA SER A 189 -2.63 -0.41 1.28
C SER A 189 -1.19 0.08 1.07
N SER A 190 -0.20 -0.65 1.60
CA SER A 190 1.23 -0.35 1.41
C SER A 190 1.97 -1.36 0.54
N VAL A 191 1.42 -2.56 0.36
CA VAL A 191 2.02 -3.56 -0.53
C VAL A 191 2.01 -3.07 -1.97
N THR A 192 3.20 -2.92 -2.57
CA THR A 192 3.38 -2.56 -3.98
C THR A 192 3.62 -3.79 -4.83
N VAL A 193 3.03 -3.81 -6.03
CA VAL A 193 3.19 -4.88 -7.01
C VAL A 193 3.73 -4.32 -8.32
N ASN A 194 4.86 -4.88 -8.76
CA ASN A 194 5.47 -4.59 -10.06
C ASN A 194 5.16 -5.72 -11.05
N TYR A 195 4.17 -5.56 -11.95
CA TYR A 195 3.80 -6.60 -12.92
C TYR A 195 4.82 -6.84 -14.04
N VAL A 196 5.77 -5.93 -14.31
CA VAL A 196 6.75 -6.11 -15.40
C VAL A 196 7.70 -7.28 -15.15
N GLU A 197 7.94 -7.61 -13.88
CA GLU A 197 8.71 -8.79 -13.46
C GLU A 197 7.86 -10.06 -13.42
N GLU A 198 6.55 -9.95 -13.70
CA GLU A 198 5.59 -11.04 -13.59
C GLU A 198 5.26 -11.66 -14.96
N PRO A 199 5.14 -13.00 -15.07
CA PRO A 199 5.00 -13.71 -16.35
C PRO A 199 3.84 -13.22 -17.22
N ASP A 200 2.72 -12.84 -16.60
CA ASP A 200 1.47 -12.51 -17.28
C ASP A 200 1.21 -11.00 -17.40
N LYS A 201 2.04 -10.16 -16.73
CA LYS A 201 1.87 -8.70 -16.66
C LYS A 201 0.49 -8.22 -16.21
N LEU A 202 -0.22 -9.05 -15.43
CA LEU A 202 -1.55 -8.74 -14.92
C LEU A 202 -1.49 -8.14 -13.50
N ARG A 203 -2.42 -7.23 -13.24
CA ARG A 203 -2.67 -6.61 -11.94
C ARG A 203 -3.20 -7.65 -10.95
N VAL A 204 -2.91 -7.42 -9.68
CA VAL A 204 -3.30 -8.28 -8.56
C VAL A 204 -4.55 -7.70 -7.89
N TYR A 205 -5.54 -8.55 -7.65
CA TYR A 205 -6.73 -8.19 -6.87
C TYR A 205 -6.41 -8.17 -5.36
N PRO A 206 -7.18 -7.45 -4.53
CA PRO A 206 -7.06 -7.53 -3.09
C PRO A 206 -7.10 -8.97 -2.60
N TYR A 207 -6.29 -9.27 -1.58
CA TYR A 207 -6.15 -10.61 -1.01
C TYR A 207 -5.84 -10.49 0.48
N THR A 208 -5.96 -11.60 1.21
CA THR A 208 -5.66 -11.61 2.64
C THR A 208 -4.27 -12.14 2.94
N LEU A 209 -3.68 -11.64 4.02
CA LEU A 209 -2.33 -11.95 4.44
C LEU A 209 -2.25 -13.19 5.35
N ASP A 210 -3.26 -14.06 5.32
CA ASP A 210 -3.31 -15.34 6.06
C ASP A 210 -2.10 -16.23 5.76
N TYR A 211 -1.58 -16.15 4.53
CA TYR A 211 -0.39 -16.85 4.06
C TYR A 211 0.82 -15.91 3.90
N GLY A 212 0.75 -14.71 4.49
CA GLY A 212 1.78 -13.68 4.38
C GLY A 212 1.76 -12.97 3.02
N LEU A 213 2.88 -12.34 2.67
CA LEU A 213 3.05 -11.69 1.38
C LEU A 213 3.14 -12.73 0.26
N GLN A 214 2.19 -12.67 -0.68
CA GLN A 214 2.06 -13.63 -1.79
C GLN A 214 2.52 -13.05 -3.14
N THR A 215 3.09 -11.84 -3.11
CA THR A 215 3.66 -11.15 -4.27
C THR A 215 5.15 -10.90 -4.05
N LEU A 216 5.89 -10.59 -5.12
CA LEU A 216 7.28 -10.19 -4.97
C LEU A 216 7.43 -8.96 -4.08
N CYS A 217 8.48 -8.97 -3.28
CA CYS A 217 8.81 -7.89 -2.37
C CYS A 217 9.54 -6.77 -3.11
N VAL A 218 8.80 -5.70 -3.41
CA VAL A 218 9.33 -4.52 -4.11
C VAL A 218 10.08 -3.58 -3.15
N ILE A 219 9.56 -3.39 -1.94
CA ILE A 219 10.10 -2.44 -0.95
C ILE A 219 10.79 -3.21 0.17
N GLN A 220 12.06 -2.88 0.43
CA GLN A 220 12.88 -3.53 1.45
C GLN A 220 12.94 -2.71 2.73
N PRO A 221 12.85 -3.34 3.91
CA PRO A 221 12.85 -4.78 4.11
C PRO A 221 11.47 -5.43 3.90
N CYS A 222 11.47 -6.67 3.41
CA CYS A 222 10.24 -7.39 3.13
C CYS A 222 9.35 -7.59 4.35
N ILE A 223 8.04 -7.59 4.11
CA ILE A 223 7.05 -8.02 5.09
C ILE A 223 7.28 -9.50 5.42
N GLU A 224 7.44 -9.79 6.70
CA GLU A 224 7.59 -11.14 7.25
C GLU A 224 6.33 -11.51 8.04
N GLY A 225 6.08 -12.81 8.20
CA GLY A 225 4.97 -13.33 8.99
C GLY A 225 3.63 -13.43 8.26
N THR A 226 2.59 -13.83 9.01
CA THR A 226 1.21 -14.01 8.52
C THR A 226 0.22 -13.25 9.40
N TYR A 227 -0.81 -12.68 8.77
CA TYR A 227 -1.76 -11.78 9.40
C TYR A 227 -3.20 -12.22 9.07
N LYS A 228 -3.64 -13.30 9.73
CA LYS A 228 -4.90 -13.99 9.45
C LYS A 228 -6.10 -13.04 9.36
N GLY A 229 -6.74 -12.94 8.20
CA GLY A 229 -7.92 -12.11 7.96
C GLY A 229 -7.66 -10.61 7.75
N LEU A 230 -6.40 -10.15 7.80
CA LEU A 230 -6.04 -8.79 7.40
C LEU A 230 -5.95 -8.75 5.87
N TRP A 231 -6.69 -7.83 5.25
CA TRP A 231 -6.62 -7.62 3.81
C TRP A 231 -5.43 -6.74 3.44
N THR A 232 -4.90 -6.94 2.24
CA THR A 232 -4.13 -5.91 1.54
C THR A 232 -4.85 -5.53 0.27
N VAL A 233 -4.96 -4.22 0.03
CA VAL A 233 -5.39 -3.61 -1.23
C VAL A 233 -4.10 -3.15 -1.93
N PRO A 234 -3.49 -4.02 -2.77
CA PRO A 234 -2.17 -3.78 -3.29
C PRO A 234 -2.14 -2.61 -4.28
N LEU A 235 -1.07 -1.81 -4.19
CA LEU A 235 -0.71 -0.77 -5.13
C LEU A 235 -0.14 -1.41 -6.39
N ASN A 236 -1.01 -1.62 -7.37
CA ASN A 236 -0.60 -2.05 -8.70
C ASN A 236 0.12 -0.90 -9.41
N GLY A 237 1.43 -1.02 -9.62
CA GLY A 237 2.26 0.04 -10.18
C GLY A 237 1.81 0.50 -11.57
N TYR A 238 1.94 1.79 -11.81
CA TYR A 238 1.99 2.41 -13.13
C TYR A 238 3.39 2.25 -13.73
N TYR A 239 3.50 2.54 -15.03
CA TYR A 239 4.76 2.41 -15.76
C TYR A 239 5.00 3.56 -16.72
N ARG A 240 6.28 3.92 -16.86
CA ARG A 240 6.78 4.87 -17.86
C ARG A 240 7.89 4.23 -18.66
N THR A 241 7.87 4.44 -19.97
CA THR A 241 8.98 4.05 -20.83
C THR A 241 10.11 5.07 -20.67
N ILE A 242 11.26 4.62 -20.19
CA ILE A 242 12.48 5.42 -20.06
C ILE A 242 13.61 4.82 -20.89
N GLN A 243 14.65 5.59 -21.14
CA GLN A 243 15.88 5.09 -21.74
C GLN A 243 16.89 4.79 -20.62
N ASP A 244 17.39 3.56 -20.56
CA ASP A 244 18.44 3.18 -19.60
C ASP A 244 19.83 3.68 -20.05
N ASP A 245 20.85 3.46 -19.21
CA ASP A 245 22.24 3.88 -19.47
C ASP A 245 22.84 3.23 -20.74
N THR A 246 22.24 2.15 -21.25
CA THR A 246 22.66 1.47 -22.48
C THR A 246 21.99 2.05 -23.73
N GLY A 247 21.06 2.97 -23.55
CA GLY A 247 20.24 3.51 -24.63
C GLY A 247 18.99 2.67 -24.93
N SER A 248 18.72 1.62 -24.15
CA SER A 248 17.57 0.73 -24.36
C SER A 248 16.30 1.28 -23.72
N LEU A 249 15.15 1.08 -24.37
CA LEU A 249 13.87 1.48 -23.81
C LEU A 249 13.38 0.44 -22.79
N VAL A 250 13.21 0.85 -21.54
CA VAL A 250 12.77 0.00 -20.42
C VAL A 250 11.53 0.58 -19.74
N GLN A 251 10.77 -0.26 -19.07
CA GLN A 251 9.61 0.17 -18.27
C GLN A 251 10.03 0.45 -16.83
N SER A 252 9.91 1.70 -16.39
CA SER A 252 10.14 2.11 -15.01
C SER A 252 8.83 2.02 -14.22
N PRO A 253 8.76 1.22 -13.13
CA PRO A 253 7.59 1.14 -12.27
C PRO A 253 7.45 2.36 -11.37
N CYS A 254 6.21 2.70 -11.02
CA CYS A 254 5.88 3.70 -10.02
C CYS A 254 4.57 3.33 -9.31
N ALA A 255 4.59 3.28 -7.98
CA ALA A 255 3.40 2.94 -7.19
C ALA A 255 2.44 4.13 -7.06
N MET A 256 3.01 5.34 -6.95
CA MET A 256 2.29 6.59 -6.79
C MET A 256 2.37 7.41 -8.07
N ALA A 257 1.29 8.09 -8.45
CA ALA A 257 1.23 8.83 -9.72
C ALA A 257 2.30 9.95 -9.80
N ASP A 258 2.62 10.58 -8.68
CA ASP A 258 3.66 11.61 -8.54
C ASP A 258 5.10 11.04 -8.51
N SER A 259 5.26 9.75 -8.27
CA SER A 259 6.55 9.03 -8.36
C SER A 259 6.88 8.55 -9.78
N CYS A 260 5.95 8.69 -10.73
CA CYS A 260 6.16 8.26 -12.12
C CYS A 260 7.03 9.23 -12.92
N ASP A 261 8.29 8.86 -13.19
CA ASP A 261 9.21 9.67 -13.97
C ASP A 261 9.43 9.10 -15.39
N PRO A 262 9.44 9.92 -16.47
CA PRO A 262 9.15 11.35 -16.49
C PRO A 262 7.67 11.66 -16.25
N GLN A 263 7.39 12.69 -15.46
CA GLN A 263 6.02 13.18 -15.24
C GLN A 263 5.39 13.69 -16.55
N PRO A 264 4.08 13.47 -16.79
CA PRO A 264 3.39 14.03 -17.94
C PRO A 264 3.38 15.56 -17.88
N LEU A 265 3.73 16.21 -18.99
CA LEU A 265 3.86 17.67 -19.06
C LEU A 265 2.55 18.38 -19.43
N THR A 266 1.64 17.67 -20.11
CA THR A 266 0.37 18.24 -20.56
C THR A 266 -0.83 17.46 -20.04
N ARG A 267 -2.01 18.10 -20.11
CA ARG A 267 -3.29 17.42 -19.83
C ARG A 267 -3.50 16.20 -20.74
N ALA A 268 -3.11 16.31 -22.02
CA ALA A 268 -3.26 15.21 -22.97
C ALA A 268 -2.36 14.03 -22.60
N ASP A 269 -1.12 14.30 -22.20
CA ASP A 269 -0.18 13.26 -21.74
C ASP A 269 -0.66 12.60 -20.46
N THR A 270 -1.19 13.39 -19.52
CA THR A 270 -1.76 12.89 -18.27
C THR A 270 -2.96 11.98 -18.55
N PHE A 271 -3.87 12.41 -19.42
CA PHE A 271 -5.03 11.61 -19.82
C PHE A 271 -4.62 10.30 -20.52
N ALA A 272 -3.62 10.36 -21.39
CA ALA A 272 -3.08 9.18 -22.07
C ALA A 272 -2.39 8.22 -21.09
N HIS A 273 -1.74 8.74 -20.05
CA HIS A 273 -1.06 7.94 -19.03
C HIS A 273 -2.04 7.20 -18.10
N LEU A 274 -3.17 7.84 -17.75
CA LEU A 274 -4.18 7.25 -16.86
C LEU A 274 -5.15 6.29 -17.56
N ARG A 275 -5.11 6.20 -18.89
CA ARG A 275 -6.01 5.42 -19.74
C ARG A 275 -5.61 3.96 -19.86
#